data_AF-A0ABD2VNZ6-F1
#
_entry.id   AF-A0ABD2VNZ6-F1
#
_cell.length_a   1.000
_cell.length_b   1.000
_cell.length_c   1.000
_cell.angle_alpha   90.00
_cell.angle_beta   90.00
_cell.angle_gamma   90.00
#
_symmetry.space_group_name_H-M   'P 1'
#
loop_
_entity.id
_entity.type
_entity.pdbx_description
1 polymer ?
#
loop_
_entity_poly.entity_id
_entity_poly.type
_entity_poly.pdbx_seq_one_letter_code
_entity_poly.pdbx_strand_id
1 'polypeptide(L)'
;MSGPPPIGARKANLDQLTNNIIMEFANQEVGHLRSLNSTVGVFPRPLLDLSAKNFAKIFDDAFGHKLVPPFDSYRDSLSYMLSCYVIPYVGLVGYVGTNPNINGYETKRLLAGLLGVESGQDAVIRMYLYERATKLVPPYQYTVADFTSRISGLRNKLGNCGIKDEGVYIQPPLGAENRTRSNVLSANFGSLSYKRTPAEILRIVYGSGDEHVPGGFYPKGANGKIAKEFLK
;
A
#
# COMPACT_ATOMS: atom_id res chain seq x y z
N MET A 1 19.17 -5.16 -9.88
CA MET A 1 18.82 -3.74 -9.74
C MET A 1 19.80 -3.10 -8.77
N SER A 2 20.39 -1.96 -9.16
CA SER A 2 21.32 -1.20 -8.33
C SER A 2 20.59 -0.46 -7.19
N GLY A 3 21.32 -0.10 -6.14
CA GLY A 3 20.79 0.63 -4.96
C GLY A 3 21.22 -0.02 -3.64
N PRO A 4 21.13 0.71 -2.50
CA PRO A 4 21.50 0.18 -1.20
C PRO A 4 20.51 -0.90 -0.75
N PRO A 5 20.94 -1.95 -0.03
CA PRO A 5 20.04 -2.98 0.51
C PRO A 5 18.98 -2.38 1.44
N PRO A 6 17.76 -2.95 1.53
CA PRO A 6 16.73 -2.48 2.45
C PRO A 6 17.15 -2.74 3.90
N ILE A 7 16.68 -1.89 4.81
CA ILE A 7 16.92 -2.02 6.25
C ILE A 7 15.90 -2.99 6.86
N GLY A 8 16.37 -3.93 7.67
CA GLY A 8 15.55 -4.67 8.62
C GLY A 8 14.51 -5.64 8.04
N ALA A 9 14.52 -5.88 6.72
CA ALA A 9 13.66 -6.88 6.10
C ALA A 9 13.98 -8.28 6.66
N ARG A 10 12.95 -9.06 6.97
CA ARG A 10 13.06 -10.44 7.48
C ARG A 10 12.17 -11.38 6.67
N LYS A 11 12.45 -12.69 6.76
CA LYS A 11 11.51 -13.70 6.29
C LYS A 11 10.34 -13.78 7.28
N ALA A 12 9.12 -13.61 6.79
CA ALA A 12 7.92 -13.76 7.62
C ALA A 12 7.61 -15.24 7.87
N ASN A 13 6.97 -15.54 9.01
CA ASN A 13 6.44 -16.86 9.32
C ASN A 13 5.04 -17.02 8.71
N LEU A 14 4.96 -17.54 7.49
CA LEU A 14 3.71 -17.64 6.73
C LEU A 14 3.21 -19.08 6.70
N ASP A 15 1.89 -19.25 6.80
CA ASP A 15 1.24 -20.51 6.43
C ASP A 15 1.37 -20.77 4.92
N GLN A 16 1.03 -21.99 4.50
CA GLN A 16 1.18 -22.41 3.11
C GLN A 16 0.38 -21.54 2.12
N LEU A 17 -0.84 -21.14 2.49
CA LEU A 17 -1.71 -20.35 1.62
C LEU A 17 -1.11 -18.95 1.41
N THR A 18 -0.80 -18.25 2.50
CA THR A 18 -0.23 -16.90 2.44
C THR A 18 1.15 -16.93 1.78
N ASN A 19 1.98 -17.95 2.05
CA ASN A 19 3.25 -18.11 1.35
C ASN A 19 3.08 -18.22 -0.16
N ASN A 20 2.13 -19.05 -0.65
CA ASN A 20 1.90 -19.22 -2.09
C ASN A 20 1.44 -17.91 -2.74
N ILE A 21 0.47 -17.22 -2.13
CA ILE A 21 -0.04 -15.94 -2.61
C ILE A 21 1.10 -14.91 -2.72
N ILE A 22 1.87 -14.73 -1.65
CA ILE A 22 2.92 -13.71 -1.59
C ILE A 22 4.10 -14.07 -2.49
N MET A 23 4.41 -15.36 -2.66
CA MET A 23 5.43 -15.81 -3.61
C MET A 23 5.03 -15.51 -5.05
N GLU A 24 3.76 -15.69 -5.40
CA GLU A 24 3.25 -15.31 -6.72
C GLU A 24 3.42 -13.80 -6.95
N PHE A 25 2.98 -12.98 -6.00
CA PHE A 25 3.09 -11.51 -6.10
C PHE A 25 4.55 -11.09 -6.23
N ALA A 26 5.45 -11.64 -5.42
CA ALA A 26 6.87 -11.33 -5.49
C ALA A 26 7.47 -11.62 -6.88
N ASN A 27 7.07 -12.71 -7.53
CA ASN A 27 7.52 -13.04 -8.88
C ASN A 27 6.90 -12.13 -9.95
N GLN A 28 5.63 -11.74 -9.77
CA GLN A 28 4.97 -10.74 -10.62
C GLN A 28 5.69 -9.39 -10.54
N GLU A 29 6.08 -8.94 -9.34
CA GLU A 29 6.83 -7.68 -9.17
C GLU A 29 8.20 -7.71 -9.85
N VAL A 30 8.89 -8.86 -9.84
CA VAL A 30 10.11 -9.03 -10.63
C VAL A 30 9.81 -8.89 -12.13
N GLY A 31 8.67 -9.41 -12.60
CA GLY A 31 8.17 -9.21 -13.96
C GLY A 31 7.88 -7.75 -14.29
N HIS A 32 7.14 -7.05 -13.43
CA HIS A 32 6.84 -5.61 -13.57
C HIS A 32 8.12 -4.78 -13.74
N LEU A 33 9.11 -5.06 -12.88
CA LEU A 33 10.42 -4.41 -12.91
C LEU A 33 11.20 -4.67 -14.20
N ARG A 34 11.11 -5.88 -14.78
CA ARG A 34 11.70 -6.18 -16.10
C ARG A 34 10.98 -5.43 -17.22
N SER A 35 9.64 -5.43 -17.22
CA SER A 35 8.81 -4.74 -18.21
C SER A 35 9.02 -3.22 -18.18
N LEU A 36 9.14 -2.62 -16.99
CA LEU A 36 9.50 -1.22 -16.82
C LEU A 36 10.89 -0.93 -17.41
N ASN A 37 11.88 -1.75 -17.06
CA ASN A 37 13.24 -1.56 -17.55
C ASN A 37 13.35 -1.67 -19.08
N SER A 38 12.64 -2.62 -19.71
CA SER A 38 12.66 -2.78 -21.17
C SER A 38 11.92 -1.68 -21.93
N THR A 39 10.92 -1.04 -21.32
CA THR A 39 10.02 -0.10 -22.01
C THR A 39 10.38 1.36 -21.77
N VAL A 40 10.66 1.71 -20.51
CA VAL A 40 10.87 3.10 -20.09
C VAL A 40 12.21 3.32 -19.37
N GLY A 41 12.96 2.24 -19.13
CA GLY A 41 14.15 2.26 -18.29
C GLY A 41 13.80 2.41 -16.80
N VAL A 42 14.73 2.04 -15.93
CA VAL A 42 14.61 2.21 -14.47
C VAL A 42 15.81 2.94 -13.90
N PHE A 43 15.67 3.46 -12.69
CA PHE A 43 16.74 4.08 -11.91
C PHE A 43 17.05 3.24 -10.65
N PRO A 44 18.21 3.48 -9.98
CA PRO A 44 18.58 2.74 -8.78
C PRO A 44 17.50 2.84 -7.70
N ARG A 45 17.21 1.72 -7.03
CA ARG A 45 16.26 1.68 -5.91
C ARG A 45 16.72 2.63 -4.80
N PRO A 46 15.85 3.46 -4.21
CA PRO A 46 16.19 4.22 -3.00
C PRO A 46 16.41 3.29 -1.78
N LEU A 47 16.94 3.85 -0.70
CA LEU A 47 17.00 3.14 0.58
C LEU A 47 15.58 2.93 1.11
N LEU A 48 15.22 1.68 1.40
CA LEU A 48 13.93 1.32 2.00
C LEU A 48 14.12 0.90 3.45
N ASP A 49 13.25 1.37 4.35
CA ASP A 49 13.13 0.83 5.71
C ASP A 49 11.94 -0.11 5.81
N LEU A 50 12.23 -1.41 5.76
CA LEU A 50 11.23 -2.48 5.89
C LEU A 50 11.34 -3.16 7.27
N SER A 51 11.95 -2.50 8.25
CA SER A 51 12.10 -3.06 9.58
C SER A 51 10.74 -3.22 10.29
N ALA A 52 10.63 -4.24 11.14
CA ALA A 52 9.46 -4.41 12.01
C ALA A 52 9.21 -3.16 12.88
N LYS A 53 10.26 -2.44 13.26
CA LYS A 53 10.16 -1.18 14.01
C LYS A 53 9.48 -0.07 13.19
N ASN A 54 9.80 0.05 11.91
CA ASN A 54 9.16 1.04 11.04
C ASN A 54 7.69 0.71 10.82
N PHE A 55 7.36 -0.56 10.57
CA PHE A 55 5.97 -0.99 10.53
C PHE A 55 5.25 -0.72 11.85
N ALA A 56 5.81 -1.09 13.00
CA ALA A 56 5.22 -0.81 14.30
C ALA A 56 4.85 0.68 14.47
N LYS A 57 5.74 1.60 14.08
CA LYS A 57 5.45 3.04 14.11
C LYS A 57 4.24 3.40 13.24
N ILE A 58 4.14 2.86 12.02
CA ILE A 58 3.01 3.13 11.12
C ILE A 58 1.69 2.64 11.72
N PHE A 59 1.69 1.46 12.35
CA PHE A 59 0.51 0.97 13.04
C PHE A 59 0.19 1.82 14.27
N ASP A 60 1.18 2.24 15.07
CA ASP A 60 0.97 3.16 16.19
C ASP A 60 0.33 4.48 15.72
N ASP A 61 0.82 5.04 14.61
CA ASP A 61 0.28 6.26 14.00
C ASP A 61 -1.16 6.07 13.50
N ALA A 62 -1.49 4.89 12.96
CA ALA A 62 -2.85 4.55 12.54
C ALA A 62 -3.83 4.42 13.71
N PHE A 63 -3.36 3.90 14.84
CA PHE A 63 -4.14 3.77 16.06
C PHE A 63 -4.16 5.05 16.92
N GLY A 64 -3.25 5.98 16.66
CA GLY A 64 -3.07 7.21 17.44
C GLY A 64 -2.43 6.98 18.81
N HIS A 65 -1.92 5.78 19.07
CA HIS A 65 -1.24 5.40 20.30
C HIS A 65 -0.34 4.18 20.06
N LYS A 66 0.61 3.94 20.95
CA LYS A 66 1.51 2.79 20.84
C LYS A 66 0.77 1.49 21.11
N LEU A 67 0.82 0.56 20.16
CA LEU A 67 0.38 -0.81 20.36
C LEU A 67 1.38 -1.53 21.28
N VAL A 68 0.85 -2.29 22.24
CA VAL A 68 1.66 -3.08 23.17
C VAL A 68 1.26 -4.54 23.06
N PRO A 69 2.19 -5.44 22.66
CA PRO A 69 3.55 -5.18 22.20
C PRO A 69 3.57 -4.45 20.84
N PRO A 70 4.72 -3.89 20.39
CA PRO A 70 4.84 -3.29 19.07
C PRO A 70 4.40 -4.25 17.96
N PHE A 71 3.71 -3.74 16.94
CA PHE A 71 3.24 -4.56 15.82
C PHE A 71 4.40 -5.15 15.02
N ASP A 72 4.40 -6.47 14.83
CA ASP A 72 5.42 -7.17 14.03
C ASP A 72 4.82 -7.79 12.77
N SER A 73 5.09 -7.14 11.63
CA SER A 73 4.69 -7.58 10.29
C SER A 73 5.17 -8.97 9.89
N TYR A 74 6.25 -9.47 10.50
CA TYR A 74 6.88 -10.74 10.12
C TYR A 74 6.43 -11.93 10.97
N ARG A 75 5.60 -11.69 12.00
CA ARG A 75 5.28 -12.67 13.03
C ARG A 75 4.43 -13.84 12.53
N ASP A 76 3.40 -13.54 11.73
CA ASP A 76 2.44 -14.52 11.21
C ASP A 76 1.78 -14.02 9.92
N SER A 77 1.05 -14.91 9.23
CA SER A 77 0.32 -14.59 8.00
C SER A 77 -0.64 -13.40 8.13
N LEU A 78 -1.38 -13.28 9.22
CA LEU A 78 -2.39 -12.22 9.36
C LEU A 78 -1.71 -10.86 9.54
N SER A 79 -0.66 -10.81 10.35
CA SER A 79 0.15 -9.61 10.59
C SER A 79 0.86 -9.18 9.31
N TYR A 80 1.33 -10.14 8.51
CA TYR A 80 1.92 -9.90 7.21
C TYR A 80 0.90 -9.35 6.21
N MET A 81 -0.30 -9.95 6.11
CA MET A 81 -1.36 -9.49 5.21
C MET A 81 -1.90 -8.10 5.60
N LEU A 82 -2.01 -7.80 6.90
CA LEU A 82 -2.31 -6.45 7.38
C LEU A 82 -1.22 -5.44 7.00
N SER A 83 0.05 -5.87 6.96
CA SER A 83 1.16 -5.01 6.50
C SER A 83 1.14 -4.81 4.98
N CYS A 84 0.81 -5.86 4.22
CA CYS A 84 0.54 -5.76 2.79
C CYS A 84 -0.71 -4.92 2.48
N TYR A 85 -1.61 -4.68 3.44
CA TYR A 85 -2.70 -3.74 3.22
C TYR A 85 -2.25 -2.27 3.23
N VAL A 86 -1.06 -1.94 3.78
CA VAL A 86 -0.57 -0.56 3.92
C VAL A 86 -0.15 0.08 2.59
N ILE A 87 0.64 -0.62 1.76
CA ILE A 87 1.31 -0.01 0.58
C ILE A 87 0.70 -0.37 -0.78
N PRO A 88 0.49 -1.63 -1.19
CA PRO A 88 0.01 -2.01 -2.53
C PRO A 88 -1.12 -1.13 -3.09
N TYR A 89 -2.15 -0.85 -2.30
CA TYR A 89 -3.24 0.06 -2.70
C TYR A 89 -2.77 1.48 -3.06
N VAL A 90 -1.72 2.00 -2.42
CA VAL A 90 -1.10 3.30 -2.75
C VAL A 90 -0.46 3.25 -4.14
N GLY A 91 0.13 2.11 -4.53
CA GLY A 91 0.68 1.90 -5.87
C GLY A 91 -0.38 1.96 -6.96
N LEU A 92 -1.47 1.20 -6.82
CA LEU A 92 -2.53 1.14 -7.85
C LEU A 92 -3.20 2.50 -8.08
N VAL A 93 -3.54 3.23 -7.02
CA VAL A 93 -4.14 4.58 -7.17
C VAL A 93 -3.15 5.60 -7.71
N GLY A 94 -1.85 5.32 -7.57
CA GLY A 94 -0.77 6.05 -8.21
C GLY A 94 -0.76 5.84 -9.72
N TYR A 95 -0.97 4.60 -10.22
CA TYR A 95 -1.13 4.35 -11.66
C TYR A 95 -2.36 5.09 -12.22
N VAL A 96 -3.51 5.04 -11.53
CA VAL A 96 -4.71 5.78 -11.96
C VAL A 96 -4.44 7.29 -12.01
N GLY A 97 -3.76 7.84 -11.00
CA GLY A 97 -3.40 9.26 -10.95
C GLY A 97 -2.34 9.68 -11.97
N THR A 98 -1.47 8.76 -12.37
CA THR A 98 -0.39 9.02 -13.34
C THR A 98 -0.90 8.92 -14.78
N ASN A 99 -1.93 8.10 -15.04
CA ASN A 99 -2.45 7.83 -16.39
C ASN A 99 -2.69 9.09 -17.26
N PRO A 100 -3.28 10.20 -16.77
CA PRO A 100 -3.46 11.42 -17.57
C PRO A 100 -2.16 12.08 -18.03
N ASN A 101 -1.05 11.82 -17.35
CA ASN A 101 0.26 12.43 -17.61
C ASN A 101 1.19 11.53 -18.45
N ILE A 102 0.76 10.30 -18.77
CA ILE A 102 1.54 9.39 -19.61
C ILE A 102 1.24 9.64 -21.08
N ASN A 103 2.30 9.80 -21.87
CA ASN A 103 2.24 10.00 -23.32
C ASN A 103 2.79 8.78 -24.06
N GLY A 104 2.13 8.40 -25.16
CA GLY A 104 2.52 7.29 -26.02
C GLY A 104 1.68 6.02 -25.82
N TYR A 105 1.50 5.26 -26.91
CA TYR A 105 0.74 4.02 -26.88
C TYR A 105 1.42 2.95 -26.01
N GLU A 106 2.73 2.73 -26.21
CA GLU A 106 3.50 1.71 -25.50
C GLU A 106 3.51 1.90 -23.98
N THR A 107 3.71 3.14 -23.53
CA THR A 107 3.74 3.50 -22.11
C THR A 107 2.36 3.42 -21.45
N LYS A 108 1.30 3.83 -22.15
CA LYS A 108 -0.09 3.66 -21.68
C LYS A 108 -0.48 2.20 -21.60
N ARG A 109 -0.09 1.39 -22.59
CA ARG A 109 -0.30 -0.06 -22.59
C ARG A 109 0.40 -0.73 -21.40
N LEU A 110 1.66 -0.34 -21.14
CA LEU A 110 2.40 -0.81 -19.97
C LEU A 110 1.69 -0.43 -18.66
N LEU A 111 1.32 0.85 -18.48
CA LEU A 111 0.61 1.31 -17.28
C LEU A 111 -0.70 0.55 -17.07
N ALA A 112 -1.49 0.34 -18.12
CA ALA A 112 -2.74 -0.41 -18.03
C ALA A 112 -2.52 -1.87 -17.61
N GLY A 113 -1.48 -2.51 -18.15
CA GLY A 113 -1.09 -3.87 -17.77
C GLY A 113 -0.67 -3.99 -16.30
N LEU A 114 0.17 -3.06 -15.82
CA LEU A 114 0.59 -3.00 -14.41
C LEU A 114 -0.61 -2.75 -13.49
N LEU A 115 -1.44 -1.75 -13.81
CA LEU A 115 -2.64 -1.43 -13.05
C LEU A 115 -3.57 -2.63 -12.89
N GLY A 116 -3.74 -3.44 -13.93
CA GLY A 116 -4.59 -4.64 -13.88
C GLY A 116 -4.12 -5.66 -12.85
N VAL A 117 -2.82 -6.00 -12.86
CA VAL A 117 -2.24 -6.98 -11.92
C VAL A 117 -2.27 -6.44 -10.49
N GLU A 118 -1.86 -5.19 -10.29
CA GLU A 118 -1.81 -4.54 -8.97
C GLU A 118 -3.21 -4.41 -8.34
N SER A 119 -4.23 -4.15 -9.16
CA SER A 119 -5.64 -4.17 -8.71
C SER A 119 -6.08 -5.57 -8.27
N GLY A 120 -5.65 -6.62 -8.99
CA GLY A 120 -5.93 -8.01 -8.61
C GLY A 120 -5.26 -8.41 -7.29
N GLN A 121 -4.00 -8.01 -7.10
CA GLN A 121 -3.27 -8.26 -5.85
C GLN A 121 -3.94 -7.56 -4.65
N ASP A 122 -4.35 -6.29 -4.80
CA ASP A 122 -5.09 -5.58 -3.75
C ASP A 122 -6.42 -6.28 -3.43
N ALA A 123 -7.16 -6.73 -4.44
CA ALA A 123 -8.41 -7.47 -4.25
C ALA A 123 -8.21 -8.77 -3.47
N VAL A 124 -7.14 -9.53 -3.75
CA VAL A 124 -6.79 -10.75 -3.01
C VAL A 124 -6.45 -10.43 -1.55
N ILE A 125 -5.67 -9.38 -1.29
CA ILE A 125 -5.34 -8.95 0.08
C ILE A 125 -6.61 -8.52 0.82
N ARG A 126 -7.44 -7.69 0.21
CA ARG A 126 -8.71 -7.22 0.77
C ARG A 126 -9.66 -8.38 1.05
N MET A 127 -9.81 -9.32 0.13
CA MET A 127 -10.66 -10.49 0.32
C MET A 127 -10.17 -11.36 1.49
N TYR A 128 -8.86 -11.64 1.56
CA TYR A 128 -8.26 -12.40 2.67
C TYR A 128 -8.57 -11.78 4.02
N LEU A 129 -8.46 -10.44 4.12
CA LEU A 129 -8.75 -9.69 5.34
C LEU A 129 -10.24 -9.57 5.60
N TYR A 130 -11.07 -9.42 4.57
CA TYR A 130 -12.53 -9.34 4.66
C TYR A 130 -13.13 -10.62 5.23
N GLU A 131 -12.68 -11.79 4.76
CA GLU A 131 -13.08 -13.10 5.29
C GLU A 131 -12.77 -13.21 6.80
N ARG A 132 -11.77 -12.46 7.28
CA ARG A 132 -11.30 -12.44 8.67
C ARG A 132 -11.73 -11.18 9.41
N ALA A 133 -12.63 -10.37 8.86
CA ALA A 133 -12.91 -9.02 9.34
C ALA A 133 -13.27 -8.96 10.84
N THR A 134 -14.02 -9.94 11.34
CA THR A 134 -14.47 -10.02 12.74
C THR A 134 -13.47 -10.73 13.67
N LYS A 135 -12.40 -11.33 13.14
CA LYS A 135 -11.38 -11.97 13.97
C LYS A 135 -10.56 -10.91 14.68
N LEU A 136 -10.28 -11.14 15.96
CA LEU A 136 -9.29 -10.36 16.70
C LEU A 136 -7.89 -10.59 16.09
N VAL A 137 -7.01 -9.61 16.28
CA VAL A 137 -5.59 -9.70 15.92
C VAL A 137 -4.79 -9.82 17.22
N PRO A 138 -4.54 -11.04 17.75
CA PRO A 138 -3.82 -11.19 19.00
C PRO A 138 -2.42 -10.55 18.96
N PRO A 139 -1.94 -10.00 20.08
CA PRO A 139 -2.60 -9.92 21.39
C PRO A 139 -3.51 -8.67 21.54
N TYR A 140 -3.77 -7.94 20.46
CA TYR A 140 -4.56 -6.72 20.49
C TYR A 140 -6.06 -7.02 20.60
N GLN A 141 -6.80 -6.16 21.30
CA GLN A 141 -8.26 -6.25 21.45
C GLN A 141 -8.99 -5.55 20.29
N TYR A 142 -8.42 -5.63 19.09
CA TYR A 142 -8.95 -5.02 17.87
C TYR A 142 -9.16 -6.09 16.81
N THR A 143 -10.22 -5.93 16.03
CA THR A 143 -10.54 -6.82 14.91
C THR A 143 -9.74 -6.47 13.67
N VAL A 144 -9.68 -7.39 12.70
CA VAL A 144 -9.10 -7.10 11.38
C VAL A 144 -9.80 -5.92 10.71
N ALA A 145 -11.12 -5.79 10.85
CA ALA A 145 -11.88 -4.63 10.35
C ALA A 145 -11.39 -3.32 10.99
N ASP A 146 -11.13 -3.30 12.30
CA ASP A 146 -10.58 -2.13 12.99
C ASP A 146 -9.21 -1.75 12.43
N PHE A 147 -8.30 -2.73 12.29
CA PHE A 147 -6.99 -2.51 11.71
C PHE A 147 -7.06 -1.91 10.30
N THR A 148 -7.85 -2.50 9.40
CA THR A 148 -7.99 -1.98 8.03
C THR A 148 -8.57 -0.57 8.01
N SER A 149 -9.60 -0.30 8.83
CA SER A 149 -10.21 1.03 8.95
C SER A 149 -9.21 2.08 9.45
N ARG A 150 -8.39 1.75 10.47
CA ARG A 150 -7.33 2.62 11.01
C ARG A 150 -6.25 2.91 9.97
N ILE A 151 -5.79 1.89 9.23
CA ILE A 151 -4.79 2.03 8.17
C ILE A 151 -5.33 2.94 7.05
N SER A 152 -6.56 2.73 6.61
CA SER A 152 -7.20 3.59 5.60
C SER A 152 -7.35 5.02 6.07
N GLY A 153 -7.78 5.22 7.32
CA GLY A 153 -7.84 6.53 7.96
C GLY A 153 -6.49 7.23 7.96
N LEU A 154 -5.42 6.52 8.31
CA LEU A 154 -4.05 7.05 8.26
C LEU A 154 -3.66 7.48 6.84
N ARG A 155 -3.91 6.64 5.82
CA ARG A 155 -3.61 6.99 4.42
C ARG A 155 -4.34 8.24 3.95
N ASN A 156 -5.60 8.39 4.33
CA ASN A 156 -6.39 9.58 4.00
C ASN A 156 -5.85 10.82 4.72
N LYS A 157 -5.51 10.70 6.01
CA LYS A 157 -4.90 11.77 6.81
C LYS A 157 -3.58 12.23 6.20
N LEU A 158 -2.68 11.31 5.88
CA LEU A 158 -1.37 11.61 5.30
C LEU A 158 -1.49 12.17 3.88
N GLY A 159 -2.44 11.68 3.07
CA GLY A 159 -2.69 12.21 1.73
C GLY A 159 -3.19 13.66 1.73
N ASN A 160 -3.88 14.09 2.79
CA ASN A 160 -4.43 15.44 2.96
C ASN A 160 -5.37 15.88 1.81
N CYS A 161 -6.17 14.94 1.28
CA CYS A 161 -7.04 15.18 0.12
C CYS A 161 -8.35 14.37 0.20
N GLY A 162 -8.97 14.36 1.38
CA GLY A 162 -10.25 13.67 1.61
C GLY A 162 -10.13 12.14 1.65
N ILE A 163 -11.27 11.47 1.46
CA ILE A 163 -11.37 10.01 1.48
C ILE A 163 -11.01 9.46 0.10
N LYS A 164 -9.94 8.66 0.05
CA LYS A 164 -9.48 7.96 -1.14
C LYS A 164 -9.07 6.52 -0.85
N ASP A 165 -9.64 5.98 0.22
CA ASP A 165 -9.44 4.63 0.70
C ASP A 165 -10.36 4.38 1.90
N GLU A 166 -10.85 3.16 2.05
CA GLU A 166 -11.65 2.73 3.17
C GLU A 166 -11.30 1.28 3.55
N GLY A 167 -11.54 0.96 4.83
CA GLY A 167 -11.35 -0.38 5.37
C GLY A 167 -12.22 -1.43 4.67
N VAL A 168 -12.00 -2.71 4.97
CA VAL A 168 -12.73 -3.81 4.29
C VAL A 168 -14.22 -3.88 4.67
N TYR A 169 -14.61 -3.21 5.75
CA TYR A 169 -15.99 -3.06 6.20
C TYR A 169 -16.31 -1.57 6.39
N ILE A 170 -17.40 -1.12 5.79
CA ILE A 170 -17.77 0.30 5.70
C ILE A 170 -19.25 0.53 6.03
N GLN A 171 -19.62 1.79 6.25
CA GLN A 171 -21.01 2.17 6.35
C GLN A 171 -21.66 2.22 4.96
N PRO A 172 -22.96 1.90 4.83
CA PRO A 172 -23.63 1.84 3.53
C PRO A 172 -23.44 3.07 2.63
N PRO A 173 -23.46 4.33 3.13
CA PRO A 173 -23.25 5.51 2.29
C PRO A 173 -21.87 5.64 1.62
N LEU A 174 -20.90 4.80 2.02
CA LEU A 174 -19.58 4.72 1.38
C LEU A 174 -19.46 3.50 0.46
N GLY A 175 -20.43 2.58 0.50
CA GLY A 175 -20.40 1.37 -0.31
C GLY A 175 -20.97 1.58 -1.71
N ALA A 176 -20.73 0.59 -2.57
CA ALA A 176 -21.24 0.59 -3.93
C ALA A 176 -22.76 0.88 -3.96
N GLU A 177 -23.15 1.87 -4.76
CA GLU A 177 -24.54 2.36 -4.90
C GLU A 177 -25.22 2.73 -3.57
N ASN A 178 -24.44 3.06 -2.53
CA ASN A 178 -24.87 3.30 -1.16
C ASN A 178 -25.61 2.12 -0.49
N ARG A 179 -25.39 0.89 -0.97
CA ARG A 179 -26.24 -0.28 -0.64
C ARG A 179 -25.52 -1.40 0.11
N THR A 180 -24.20 -1.34 0.23
CA THR A 180 -23.41 -2.44 0.82
C THR A 180 -22.44 -1.95 1.88
N ARG A 181 -22.14 -2.83 2.84
CA ARG A 181 -21.09 -2.63 3.85
C ARG A 181 -19.79 -3.35 3.49
N SER A 182 -19.80 -4.16 2.43
CA SER A 182 -18.62 -4.85 1.93
C SER A 182 -17.75 -3.91 1.12
N ASN A 183 -16.44 -3.99 1.31
CA ASN A 183 -15.46 -3.18 0.59
C ASN A 183 -14.20 -3.99 0.21
N VAL A 184 -14.43 -5.13 -0.46
CA VAL A 184 -13.35 -5.98 -1.01
C VAL A 184 -12.67 -5.34 -2.24
N LEU A 185 -13.34 -4.39 -2.88
CA LEU A 185 -12.83 -3.56 -3.97
C LEU A 185 -13.12 -2.10 -3.61
N SER A 186 -12.11 -1.34 -3.17
CA SER A 186 -12.31 0.07 -2.81
C SER A 186 -12.37 0.93 -4.08
N ALA A 187 -13.43 1.73 -4.16
CA ALA A 187 -13.72 2.57 -5.30
C ALA A 187 -14.47 3.83 -4.85
N ASN A 188 -14.42 4.86 -5.69
CA ASN A 188 -15.15 6.10 -5.49
C ASN A 188 -16.66 5.92 -5.76
N PHE A 189 -17.43 7.01 -5.63
CA PHE A 189 -18.87 7.01 -5.87
C PHE A 189 -19.29 6.42 -7.22
N GLY A 190 -18.49 6.60 -8.28
CA GLY A 190 -18.74 6.04 -9.61
C GLY A 190 -18.27 4.59 -9.78
N SER A 191 -17.91 3.89 -8.69
CA SER A 191 -17.28 2.58 -8.71
C SER A 191 -15.97 2.53 -9.53
N LEU A 192 -15.25 3.65 -9.59
CA LEU A 192 -13.93 3.75 -10.20
C LEU A 192 -12.84 3.75 -9.14
N SER A 193 -11.69 3.14 -9.43
CA SER A 193 -10.52 3.23 -8.56
C SER A 193 -10.18 4.69 -8.24
N TYR A 194 -9.82 4.94 -6.98
CA TYR A 194 -9.35 6.24 -6.57
C TYR A 194 -8.06 6.62 -7.30
N LYS A 195 -7.76 7.94 -7.30
CA LYS A 195 -6.51 8.47 -7.84
C LYS A 195 -5.80 9.31 -6.80
N ARG A 196 -4.48 9.12 -6.67
CA ARG A 196 -3.60 9.99 -5.88
C ARG A 196 -2.53 10.59 -6.78
N THR A 197 -2.23 11.86 -6.54
CA THR A 197 -1.12 12.60 -7.18
C THR A 197 0.22 12.14 -6.60
N PRO A 198 1.36 12.38 -7.30
CA PRO A 198 2.67 12.05 -6.76
C PRO A 198 2.95 12.63 -5.37
N ALA A 199 2.53 13.87 -5.09
CA ALA A 199 2.68 14.48 -3.77
C ALA A 199 1.91 13.69 -2.70
N GLU A 200 0.65 13.34 -2.94
CA GLU A 200 -0.14 12.51 -2.00
C GLU A 200 0.51 11.16 -1.74
N ILE A 201 1.07 10.51 -2.77
CA ILE A 201 1.80 9.25 -2.62
C ILE A 201 3.03 9.44 -1.72
N LEU A 202 3.84 10.46 -1.98
CA LEU A 202 5.06 10.75 -1.22
C LEU A 202 4.76 11.03 0.26
N ARG A 203 3.76 11.87 0.56
CA ARG A 203 3.30 12.13 1.93
C ARG A 203 2.96 10.85 2.69
N ILE A 204 2.29 9.91 2.03
CA ILE A 204 1.89 8.62 2.62
C ILE A 204 3.10 7.73 2.83
N VAL A 205 3.94 7.50 1.80
CA VAL A 205 5.07 6.56 1.92
C VAL A 205 6.21 7.09 2.79
N TYR A 206 6.30 8.41 2.98
CA TYR A 206 7.18 9.04 3.97
C TYR A 206 6.61 9.03 5.39
N GLY A 207 5.30 8.81 5.54
CA GLY A 207 4.63 8.81 6.85
C GLY A 207 4.62 10.17 7.55
N SER A 208 5.01 11.25 6.86
CA SER A 208 5.13 12.60 7.41
C SER A 208 3.87 13.44 7.20
N GLY A 209 3.07 13.11 6.17
CA GLY A 209 2.02 14.00 5.68
C GLY A 209 2.55 15.17 4.85
N ASP A 210 3.86 15.20 4.57
CA ASP A 210 4.56 16.23 3.80
C ASP A 210 5.53 15.59 2.79
N GLU A 211 5.30 15.82 1.50
CA GLU A 211 6.09 15.29 0.38
C GLU A 211 7.53 15.81 0.34
N HIS A 212 7.84 16.85 1.13
CA HIS A 212 9.19 17.42 1.27
C HIS A 212 9.96 16.82 2.44
N VAL A 213 9.31 16.04 3.31
CA VAL A 213 9.91 15.48 4.54
C VAL A 213 10.00 13.95 4.43
N PRO A 214 11.16 13.39 4.05
CA PRO A 214 11.40 11.95 4.04
C PRO A 214 11.18 11.27 5.39
N GLY A 215 10.87 9.98 5.33
CA GLY A 215 10.63 9.16 6.52
C GLY A 215 10.01 7.83 6.13
N GLY A 216 9.39 7.16 7.10
CA GLY A 216 8.60 5.95 6.87
C GLY A 216 9.37 4.91 6.06
N PHE A 217 8.80 4.47 4.94
CA PHE A 217 9.44 3.47 4.06
C PHE A 217 10.65 4.00 3.30
N TYR A 218 10.81 5.32 3.19
CA TYR A 218 11.88 5.97 2.43
C TYR A 218 12.64 6.95 3.34
N PRO A 219 13.47 6.46 4.29
CA PRO A 219 14.14 7.28 5.29
C PRO A 219 15.09 8.34 4.71
N LYS A 220 15.53 8.18 3.46
CA LYS A 220 16.37 9.15 2.73
C LYS A 220 15.67 9.76 1.51
N GLY A 221 14.35 9.61 1.43
CA GLY A 221 13.54 10.06 0.32
C GLY A 221 13.46 9.04 -0.82
N ALA A 222 12.40 9.15 -1.61
CA ALA A 222 12.23 8.42 -2.84
C ALA A 222 13.19 8.97 -3.92
N ASN A 223 13.34 8.22 -5.02
CA ASN A 223 14.23 8.56 -6.12
C ASN A 223 13.42 8.83 -7.41
N GLY A 224 14.11 9.29 -8.46
CA GLY A 224 13.50 9.74 -9.72
C GLY A 224 13.30 11.25 -9.77
N LYS A 225 12.97 11.77 -10.95
CA LYS A 225 12.88 13.22 -11.21
C LYS A 225 11.83 13.89 -10.32
N ILE A 226 10.61 13.35 -10.29
CA ILE A 226 9.48 13.91 -9.54
C ILE A 226 9.77 13.96 -8.04
N ALA A 227 10.18 12.84 -7.44
CA ALA A 227 10.47 12.79 -6.01
C ALA A 227 11.58 13.78 -5.61
N LYS A 228 12.64 13.89 -6.43
CA LYS A 228 13.74 14.82 -6.18
C LYS A 228 13.36 16.28 -6.32
N GLU A 229 12.30 16.63 -7.04
CA GLU A 229 11.82 18.01 -7.14
C GLU A 229 11.19 18.49 -5.83
N PHE A 230 10.58 17.59 -5.05
CA PHE A 230 10.03 17.90 -3.72
C PHE A 230 11.07 17.92 -2.59
N LEU A 231 12.27 17.38 -2.80
CA LEU A 231 13.33 17.34 -1.78
C LEU A 231 14.31 18.50 -1.88
N LYS A 232 14.02 19.47 -2.75
CA LYS A 232 14.85 20.68 -2.97
C LYS A 232 14.40 21.82 -2.08
#